data_AF-A0A2K0TTE8-F1
#
_entry.id   AF-A0A2K0TTE8-F1
#
_cell.length_a   1.000
_cell.length_b   1.000
_cell.length_c   1.000
_cell.angle_alpha   90.00
_cell.angle_beta   90.00
_cell.angle_gamma   90.00
#
_symmetry.space_group_name_H-M   'P 1'
#
loop_
_entity.id
_entity.type
_entity.pdbx_description
1 polymer ?
#
loop_
_entity_poly.entity_id
_entity_poly.type
_entity_poly.pdbx_seq_one_letter_code
_entity_poly.pdbx_strand_id
1 'polypeptide(L)'
;MLPELQDETIFALDQHIGPAPDWTQLYLYQKLLHISALTNGRFFVGLPMSRNPAWITACLKYTSDLISVVMAVGITKFFIGPLVHLVAPFLPQIRNFRKDKVVGSKVLRPAIDALLLSRQKPDAVENPASNQYNLISWILNRMDTTGAVDFDTIALEQLFAGFASIHNTAVTVINILFDLASHPQYIPAIRAEIEEVLREEPDQIIRKINLPKLRKLDNLLRESQRMNPASLTSLQRLVVAKGGIKLSTGHTIPRGTSIGFMHPFAPWVKTPSNLESHLALVQG
;
A
#
# COMPACT_ATOMS: atom_id res chain seq x y z
N MET A 1 -6.13 16.70 -0.47
CA MET A 1 -5.65 15.30 -0.63
C MET A 1 -5.82 14.74 -2.05
N LEU A 2 -7.02 14.70 -2.65
CA LEU A 2 -7.20 14.14 -4.00
C LEU A 2 -6.51 14.95 -5.12
N PRO A 3 -6.58 16.30 -5.14
CA PRO A 3 -5.83 17.10 -6.12
C PRO A 3 -4.33 16.81 -6.10
N GLU A 4 -3.75 16.70 -4.91
CA GLU A 4 -2.32 16.44 -4.70
C GLU A 4 -1.94 15.01 -5.09
N LEU A 5 -2.86 14.04 -4.92
CA LEU A 5 -2.68 12.68 -5.42
C LEU A 5 -2.77 12.61 -6.94
N GLN A 6 -3.67 13.37 -7.56
CA GLN A 6 -3.78 13.44 -9.02
C GLN A 6 -2.52 14.09 -9.62
N ASP A 7 -2.06 15.21 -9.05
CA ASP A 7 -0.78 15.86 -9.39
C ASP A 7 0.39 14.87 -9.31
N GLU A 8 0.54 14.16 -8.19
CA GLU A 8 1.63 13.19 -8.05
C GLU A 8 1.49 11.99 -9.00
N THR A 9 0.26 11.56 -9.28
CA THR A 9 0.02 10.45 -10.21
C THR A 9 0.40 10.85 -11.63
N ILE A 10 0.09 12.07 -12.07
CA ILE A 10 0.52 12.59 -13.38
C ILE A 10 2.05 12.65 -13.42
N PHE A 11 2.70 13.24 -12.42
CA PHE A 11 4.16 13.30 -12.32
C PHE A 11 4.80 11.91 -12.41
N ALA A 12 4.26 10.94 -11.67
CA ALA A 12 4.79 9.58 -11.65
C ALA A 12 4.58 8.83 -12.98
N LEU A 13 3.42 9.02 -13.63
CA LEU A 13 3.14 8.46 -14.95
C LEU A 13 4.07 9.04 -16.01
N ASP A 14 4.28 10.34 -16.02
CA ASP A 14 5.20 11.01 -16.95
C ASP A 14 6.64 10.54 -16.75
N GLN A 15 7.07 10.36 -15.50
CA GLN A 15 8.42 9.90 -15.18
C GLN A 15 8.68 8.44 -15.58
N HIS A 16 7.71 7.54 -15.35
CA HIS A 16 7.93 6.10 -15.49
C HIS A 16 7.36 5.48 -16.76
N ILE A 17 6.34 6.08 -17.37
CA ILE A 17 5.73 5.65 -18.62
C ILE A 17 6.12 6.61 -19.73
N GLY A 18 5.92 7.91 -19.51
CA GLY A 18 6.20 8.97 -20.48
C GLY A 18 5.27 8.94 -21.69
N PRO A 19 5.46 9.85 -22.65
CA PRO A 19 4.72 9.84 -23.90
C PRO A 19 5.11 8.61 -24.75
N ALA A 20 4.11 7.93 -25.28
CA ALA A 20 4.27 6.80 -26.20
C ALA A 20 3.61 7.13 -27.55
N PRO A 21 4.29 7.90 -28.43
CA PRO A 21 3.74 8.26 -29.74
C PRO A 21 3.56 7.03 -30.63
N ASP A 22 4.44 6.03 -30.46
CA ASP A 22 4.40 4.74 -31.13
C ASP A 22 4.17 3.61 -30.11
N TRP A 23 3.69 2.47 -30.60
CA TRP A 23 3.49 1.28 -29.77
C TRP A 23 4.81 0.88 -29.10
N THR A 24 4.79 0.76 -27.77
CA THR A 24 5.97 0.50 -26.95
C THR A 24 5.69 -0.61 -25.95
N GLN A 25 6.58 -1.61 -25.88
CA GLN A 25 6.49 -2.67 -24.88
C GLN A 25 7.00 -2.18 -23.52
N LEU A 26 6.24 -2.45 -22.45
CA LEU A 26 6.56 -2.00 -21.09
C LEU A 26 6.52 -3.15 -20.08
N TYR A 27 7.54 -3.21 -19.22
CA TYR A 27 7.53 -4.05 -18.03
C TYR A 27 6.79 -3.33 -16.89
N LEU A 28 5.46 -3.49 -16.85
CA LEU A 28 4.58 -2.69 -16.01
C LEU A 28 4.82 -2.85 -14.50
N TYR A 29 5.11 -4.05 -14.00
CA TYR A 29 5.19 -4.28 -12.55
C TYR A 29 6.22 -3.37 -11.85
N GLN A 30 7.44 -3.29 -12.38
CA GLN A 30 8.48 -2.43 -11.80
C GLN A 30 8.10 -0.95 -11.89
N LYS A 31 7.56 -0.51 -13.03
CA LYS A 31 7.10 0.87 -13.22
C LYS A 31 5.97 1.21 -12.23
N LEU A 32 5.01 0.30 -12.03
CA LEU A 32 3.89 0.48 -11.10
C LEU A 32 4.32 0.49 -9.63
N LEU A 33 5.36 -0.26 -9.25
CA LEU A 33 5.95 -0.16 -7.90
C LEU A 33 6.50 1.25 -7.65
N HIS A 34 7.22 1.80 -8.61
CA HIS A 34 7.75 3.16 -8.49
C HIS A 34 6.65 4.22 -8.51
N ILE A 35 5.66 4.10 -9.40
CA ILE A 35 4.50 5.00 -9.44
C ILE A 35 3.77 4.96 -8.10
N SER A 36 3.50 3.76 -7.57
CA SER A 36 2.85 3.64 -6.26
C SER A 36 3.70 4.20 -5.13
N ALA A 37 5.03 4.08 -5.17
CA ALA A 37 5.92 4.65 -4.16
C ALA A 37 5.86 6.18 -4.16
N LEU A 38 5.83 6.81 -5.34
CA LEU A 38 5.68 8.26 -5.48
C LEU A 38 4.32 8.74 -4.97
N THR A 39 3.22 8.16 -5.47
CA THR A 39 1.86 8.55 -5.09
C THR A 39 1.60 8.35 -3.59
N ASN A 40 2.01 7.21 -3.01
CA ASN A 40 1.87 6.96 -1.57
C ASN A 40 2.80 7.89 -0.76
N GLY A 41 4.03 8.11 -1.25
CA GLY A 41 5.01 8.99 -0.62
C GLY A 41 4.49 10.42 -0.46
N ARG A 42 3.73 10.94 -1.43
CA ARG A 42 3.13 12.28 -1.37
C ARG A 42 2.24 12.48 -0.14
N PHE A 43 1.53 11.44 0.27
CA PHE A 43 0.70 11.44 1.47
C PHE A 43 1.49 11.08 2.73
N PHE A 44 2.45 10.16 2.65
CA PHE A 44 3.19 9.70 3.83
C PHE A 44 4.21 10.70 4.35
N VAL A 45 5.02 11.24 3.44
CA VAL A 45 6.17 12.10 3.77
C VAL A 45 6.09 13.50 3.17
N GLY A 46 5.18 13.74 2.20
CA GLY A 46 5.01 15.05 1.56
C GLY A 46 6.13 15.42 0.58
N LEU A 47 6.04 16.60 -0.03
CA LEU A 47 7.14 17.15 -0.84
C LEU A 47 8.14 17.92 0.03
N PRO A 48 9.44 17.95 -0.33
CA PRO A 48 10.04 17.28 -1.49
C PRO A 48 10.42 15.81 -1.26
N MET A 49 10.26 15.30 -0.03
CA MET A 49 10.77 13.98 0.37
C MET A 49 10.19 12.80 -0.44
N SER A 50 8.93 12.88 -0.82
CA SER A 50 8.25 11.87 -1.65
C SER A 50 8.94 11.61 -2.99
N ARG A 51 9.56 12.64 -3.58
CA ARG A 51 10.31 12.55 -4.85
C ARG A 51 11.81 12.31 -4.64
N ASN A 52 12.26 12.16 -3.39
CA ASN A 52 13.66 11.88 -3.10
C ASN A 52 14.00 10.44 -3.52
N PRO A 53 14.94 10.22 -4.46
CA PRO A 53 15.27 8.89 -4.95
C PRO A 53 15.84 7.98 -3.85
N ALA A 54 16.53 8.55 -2.85
CA ALA A 54 17.04 7.81 -1.71
C ALA A 54 15.90 7.27 -0.83
N TRP A 55 14.83 8.05 -0.66
CA TRP A 55 13.66 7.64 0.11
C TRP A 55 12.85 6.55 -0.60
N ILE A 56 12.61 6.73 -1.90
CA ILE A 56 11.93 5.73 -2.74
C ILE A 56 12.71 4.41 -2.71
N THR A 57 14.03 4.48 -2.89
CA THR A 57 14.90 3.30 -2.84
C THR A 57 14.84 2.64 -1.47
N ALA A 58 14.86 3.41 -0.37
CA ALA A 58 14.74 2.86 0.98
C ALA A 58 13.41 2.12 1.19
N CYS A 59 12.28 2.66 0.70
CA CYS A 59 10.97 2.00 0.80
C CYS A 59 10.89 0.68 0.01
N LEU A 60 11.39 0.69 -1.23
CA LEU A 60 11.39 -0.51 -2.07
C LEU A 60 12.32 -1.59 -1.50
N LYS A 61 13.52 -1.19 -1.07
CA LYS A 61 14.52 -2.10 -0.50
C LYS A 61 14.09 -2.69 0.85
N TYR A 62 13.46 -1.88 1.71
CA TYR A 62 12.89 -2.35 2.96
C TYR A 62 11.95 -3.55 2.76
N THR A 63 11.13 -3.50 1.71
CA THR A 63 10.22 -4.61 1.38
C THR A 63 10.97 -5.87 0.96
N SER A 64 11.92 -5.75 0.02
CA SER A 64 12.69 -6.91 -0.45
C SER A 64 13.50 -7.56 0.67
N ASP A 65 14.07 -6.75 1.56
CA ASP A 65 14.86 -7.22 2.69
C ASP A 65 13.97 -7.89 3.75
N LEU A 66 12.78 -7.33 4.03
CA LEU A 66 11.83 -7.93 4.97
C LEU A 66 11.37 -9.32 4.50
N ILE A 67 11.03 -9.46 3.23
CA ILE A 67 10.66 -10.76 2.64
C ILE A 67 11.84 -11.74 2.73
N SER A 68 13.05 -11.28 2.41
CA SER A 68 14.27 -12.09 2.53
C SER A 68 14.52 -12.55 3.96
N VAL A 69 14.27 -11.70 4.96
CA VAL A 69 14.35 -12.06 6.39
C VAL A 69 13.31 -13.11 6.75
N VAL A 70 12.04 -12.92 6.36
CA VAL A 70 10.96 -13.87 6.66
C VAL A 70 11.28 -15.25 6.08
N MET A 71 11.72 -15.30 4.81
CA MET A 71 12.12 -16.54 4.15
C MET A 71 13.32 -17.20 4.85
N ALA A 72 14.39 -16.44 5.12
CA ALA A 72 15.59 -16.97 5.76
C ALA A 72 15.31 -17.50 7.18
N VAL A 73 14.51 -16.78 7.98
CA VAL A 73 14.11 -17.23 9.32
C VAL A 73 13.21 -18.46 9.23
N GLY A 74 12.27 -18.52 8.28
CA GLY A 74 11.40 -19.67 8.06
C GLY A 74 12.19 -20.94 7.72
N ILE A 75 13.12 -20.84 6.76
CA ILE A 75 14.02 -21.94 6.38
C ILE A 75 14.90 -22.34 7.56
N THR A 76 15.50 -21.38 8.26
CA THR A 76 16.36 -21.67 9.42
C THR A 76 15.57 -22.37 10.53
N LYS A 77 14.35 -21.90 10.84
CA LYS A 77 13.45 -22.52 11.82
C LYS A 77 13.10 -23.95 11.44
N PHE A 78 12.94 -24.25 10.15
CA PHE A 78 12.70 -25.61 9.67
C PHE A 78 13.83 -26.58 10.04
N PHE A 79 15.09 -26.13 9.96
CA PHE A 79 16.25 -26.98 10.26
C PHE A 79 16.64 -27.04 11.73
N ILE A 80 16.61 -25.91 12.46
CA ILE A 80 17.14 -25.81 13.83
C ILE A 80 16.06 -25.54 14.90
N GLY A 81 14.79 -25.52 14.49
CA GLY A 81 13.66 -25.49 15.41
C GLY A 81 13.71 -24.33 16.42
N PRO A 82 13.58 -24.59 17.74
CA PRO A 82 13.57 -23.56 18.78
C PRO A 82 14.85 -22.70 18.84
N LEU A 83 16.00 -23.23 18.39
CA LEU A 83 17.29 -22.55 18.43
C LEU A 83 17.41 -21.42 17.40
N VAL A 84 16.42 -21.23 16.53
CA VAL A 84 16.37 -20.14 15.55
C VAL A 84 16.57 -18.76 16.19
N HIS A 85 16.11 -18.55 17.43
CA HIS A 85 16.27 -17.27 18.13
C HIS A 85 17.72 -16.92 18.42
N LEU A 86 18.60 -17.91 18.59
CA LEU A 86 20.03 -17.71 18.83
C LEU A 86 20.78 -17.42 17.53
N VAL A 87 20.37 -18.06 16.42
CA VAL A 87 21.06 -17.95 15.12
C VAL A 87 20.55 -16.78 14.29
N ALA A 88 19.26 -16.46 14.37
CA ALA A 88 18.60 -15.42 13.57
C ALA A 88 19.34 -14.07 13.59
N PRO A 89 19.81 -13.54 14.74
CA PRO A 89 20.54 -12.27 14.77
C PRO A 89 21.81 -12.24 13.90
N PHE A 90 22.41 -13.40 13.62
CA PHE A 90 23.64 -13.54 12.83
C PHE A 90 23.39 -13.75 11.34
N LEU A 91 22.13 -14.00 10.94
CA LEU A 91 21.78 -14.17 9.54
C LEU A 91 22.09 -12.88 8.75
N PRO A 92 22.76 -12.98 7.59
CA PRO A 92 23.13 -11.81 6.80
C PRO A 92 21.90 -10.99 6.38
N GLN A 93 20.77 -11.64 6.12
CA GLN A 93 19.49 -10.98 5.79
C GLN A 93 19.02 -10.06 6.92
N ILE A 94 19.08 -10.53 8.18
CA ILE A 94 18.69 -9.71 9.34
C ILE A 94 19.68 -8.57 9.56
N ARG A 95 20.98 -8.81 9.36
CA ARG A 95 22.01 -7.77 9.48
C ARG A 95 21.83 -6.69 8.40
N ASN A 96 21.55 -7.08 7.17
CA ASN A 96 21.29 -6.15 6.06
C ASN A 96 20.02 -5.35 6.32
N PHE A 97 18.91 -6.02 6.67
CA PHE A 97 17.66 -5.36 7.02
C PHE A 97 17.83 -4.31 8.14
N ARG A 98 18.60 -4.62 9.18
CA ARG A 98 18.92 -3.65 10.24
C ARG A 98 19.73 -2.46 9.72
N LYS A 99 20.71 -2.68 8.85
CA LYS A 99 21.48 -1.59 8.23
C LYS A 99 20.58 -0.71 7.36
N ASP A 100 19.74 -1.32 6.54
CA ASP A 100 18.87 -0.63 5.60
C ASP A 100 17.80 0.19 6.33
N LYS A 101 17.29 -0.29 7.47
CA LYS A 101 16.46 0.51 8.39
C LYS A 101 17.17 1.76 8.88
N VAL A 102 18.42 1.66 9.30
CA VAL A 102 19.21 2.82 9.77
C VAL A 102 19.44 3.81 8.64
N VAL A 103 19.70 3.33 7.42
CA VAL A 103 19.82 4.20 6.22
C VAL A 103 18.50 4.92 5.95
N GLY A 104 17.37 4.21 5.94
CA GLY A 104 16.05 4.81 5.74
C GLY A 104 15.70 5.86 6.80
N SER A 105 16.01 5.59 8.08
CA SER A 105 15.84 6.56 9.16
C SER A 105 16.65 7.84 8.93
N LYS A 106 17.93 7.71 8.55
CA LYS A 106 18.80 8.86 8.23
C LYS A 106 18.27 9.69 7.06
N VAL A 107 17.74 9.05 6.02
CA VAL A 107 17.15 9.73 4.85
C VAL A 107 15.91 10.53 5.24
N LEU A 108 15.07 9.98 6.12
CA LEU A 108 13.81 10.62 6.52
C LEU A 108 13.99 11.73 7.55
N ARG A 109 15.03 11.65 8.37
CA ARG A 109 15.29 12.58 9.49
C ARG A 109 15.13 14.07 9.13
N PRO A 110 15.69 14.60 8.02
CA PRO A 110 15.52 16.01 7.67
C PRO A 110 14.06 16.43 7.48
N ALA A 111 13.19 15.55 6.96
CA ALA A 111 11.78 15.84 6.78
C ALA A 111 11.04 15.90 8.13
N ILE A 112 11.39 15.03 9.07
CA ILE A 112 10.82 15.04 10.43
C ILE A 112 11.28 16.31 11.17
N ASP A 113 12.57 16.64 11.11
CA ASP A 113 13.14 17.83 11.75
C ASP A 113 12.48 19.11 11.22
N ALA A 114 12.30 19.24 9.91
CA ALA A 114 11.62 20.38 9.30
C ALA A 114 10.16 20.51 9.77
N LEU A 115 9.43 19.39 9.89
CA LEU A 115 8.05 19.38 10.39
C LEU A 115 7.99 19.77 11.88
N LEU A 116 8.90 19.27 12.72
CA LEU A 116 8.97 19.64 14.14
C LEU A 116 9.29 21.13 14.32
N LEU A 117 10.21 21.67 13.53
CA LEU A 117 10.53 23.10 13.53
C LEU A 117 9.32 23.95 13.13
N SER A 118 8.59 23.55 12.08
CA SER A 118 7.39 24.26 11.65
C SER A 118 6.28 24.29 12.69
N ARG A 119 6.17 23.26 13.54
CA ARG A 119 5.23 23.22 14.66
C ARG A 119 5.61 24.17 15.79
N GLN A 120 6.90 24.32 16.06
CA GLN A 120 7.40 25.21 17.10
C GLN A 120 7.41 26.68 16.67
N LYS A 121 7.70 26.92 15.39
CA LYS A 121 7.80 28.26 14.80
C LYS A 121 7.09 28.27 13.44
N PRO A 122 5.76 28.51 13.42
CA PRO A 122 4.97 28.51 12.19
C PRO A 122 5.50 29.48 11.13
N ASP A 123 6.03 30.62 11.56
CA ASP A 123 6.54 31.69 10.69
C ASP A 123 7.98 31.48 10.21
N ALA A 124 8.70 30.47 10.73
CA ALA A 124 10.11 30.25 10.43
C ALA A 124 10.36 29.32 9.23
N VAL A 125 9.32 28.68 8.69
CA VAL A 125 9.46 27.70 7.60
C VAL A 125 8.54 28.10 6.45
N GLU A 126 9.12 28.60 5.36
CA GLU A 126 8.42 28.73 4.08
C GLU A 126 8.16 27.32 3.51
N ASN A 127 6.88 26.95 3.31
CA ASN A 127 6.44 25.64 2.82
C ASN A 127 6.87 24.42 3.66
N PRO A 128 6.33 24.24 4.88
CA PRO A 128 6.62 23.07 5.72
C PRO A 128 5.92 21.82 5.19
N ALA A 129 6.46 21.23 4.12
CA ALA A 129 5.80 20.24 3.26
C ALA A 129 4.43 20.74 2.75
N SER A 130 4.22 20.75 1.43
CA SER A 130 2.93 21.19 0.84
C SER A 130 1.73 20.25 1.14
N ASN A 131 1.80 19.47 2.23
CA ASN A 131 0.75 18.63 2.75
C ASN A 131 0.80 18.70 4.29
N GLN A 132 0.05 19.64 4.90
CA GLN A 132 -0.08 19.78 6.36
C GLN A 132 -0.62 18.49 7.04
N TYR A 133 -1.16 17.56 6.25
CA TYR A 133 -1.72 16.28 6.67
C TYR A 133 -0.95 15.09 6.09
N ASN A 134 0.35 14.97 6.41
CA ASN A 134 1.12 13.76 6.08
C ASN A 134 1.14 12.75 7.26
N LEU A 135 1.45 11.49 6.98
CA LEU A 135 1.46 10.41 7.99
C LEU A 135 2.41 10.75 9.16
N ILE A 136 3.52 11.45 8.89
CA ILE A 136 4.45 11.92 9.93
C ILE A 136 3.71 12.82 10.93
N SER A 137 2.97 13.82 10.45
CA SER A 137 2.19 14.70 11.30
C SER A 137 1.12 13.98 12.11
N TRP A 138 0.48 12.96 11.52
CA TRP A 138 -0.50 12.14 12.21
C TRP A 138 0.11 11.30 13.33
N ILE A 139 1.27 10.68 13.09
CA ILE A 139 2.01 9.92 14.11
C ILE A 139 2.44 10.86 15.25
N LEU A 140 3.03 12.01 14.93
CA LEU A 140 3.48 12.99 15.91
C LEU A 140 2.33 13.49 16.81
N ASN A 141 1.12 13.65 16.28
CA ASN A 141 -0.05 14.07 17.07
C ASN A 141 -0.56 12.99 18.04
N ARG A 142 -0.14 11.74 17.87
CA ARG A 142 -0.56 10.59 18.70
C ARG A 142 0.52 10.10 19.63
N MET A 143 1.73 10.64 19.53
CA MET A 143 2.81 10.33 20.45
C MET A 143 2.88 11.37 21.55
N ASP A 144 3.38 10.97 22.71
CA ASP A 144 3.78 11.91 23.74
C ASP A 144 5.04 12.65 23.28
N THR A 145 4.87 13.87 22.81
CA THR A 145 5.97 14.74 22.36
C THR A 145 6.51 15.64 23.47
N THR A 146 6.14 15.41 24.74
CA THR A 146 6.69 16.18 25.87
C THR A 146 8.14 15.81 26.18
N GLY A 147 8.63 14.66 25.70
CA GLY A 147 10.01 14.20 25.77
C GLY A 147 10.73 14.14 24.42
N ALA A 148 11.91 13.49 24.40
CA ALA A 148 12.66 13.28 23.16
C ALA A 148 11.85 12.41 22.18
N VAL A 149 11.63 12.92 20.97
CA VAL A 149 10.95 12.19 19.91
C VAL A 149 11.82 11.02 19.45
N ASP A 150 11.28 9.80 19.46
CA ASP A 150 11.95 8.63 18.91
C ASP A 150 11.82 8.63 17.37
N PHE A 151 12.81 9.23 16.72
CA PHE A 151 12.90 9.31 15.26
C PHE A 151 12.95 7.94 14.59
N ASP A 152 13.61 6.96 15.21
CA ASP A 152 13.78 5.64 14.61
C ASP A 152 12.45 4.89 14.60
N THR A 153 11.60 5.11 15.60
CA THR A 153 10.22 4.59 15.61
C THR A 153 9.38 5.24 14.50
N ILE A 154 9.41 6.57 14.34
CA ILE A 154 8.67 7.24 13.25
C ILE A 154 9.13 6.71 11.88
N ALA A 155 10.44 6.63 11.66
CA ALA A 155 10.99 6.15 10.41
C ALA A 155 10.61 4.70 10.12
N LEU A 156 10.59 3.85 11.15
CA LEU A 156 10.15 2.48 11.01
C LEU A 156 8.68 2.37 10.63
N GLU A 157 7.80 3.14 11.26
CA GLU A 157 6.37 3.18 10.93
C GLU A 157 6.15 3.65 9.49
N GLN A 158 6.94 4.63 9.02
CA GLN A 158 6.89 5.13 7.65
C GLN A 158 7.34 4.07 6.62
N LEU A 159 8.46 3.39 6.90
CA LEU A 159 8.93 2.29 6.05
C LEU A 159 7.92 1.13 6.01
N PHE A 160 7.29 0.83 7.15
CA PHE A 160 6.26 -0.19 7.24
C PHE A 160 4.98 0.19 6.48
N ALA A 161 4.54 1.45 6.57
CA ALA A 161 3.43 1.97 5.78
C ALA A 161 3.74 1.93 4.27
N GLY A 162 4.97 2.24 3.87
CA GLY A 162 5.46 2.06 2.50
C GLY A 162 5.35 0.60 2.05
N PHE A 163 5.88 -0.34 2.83
CA PHE A 163 5.76 -1.78 2.59
C PHE A 163 4.32 -2.24 2.39
N ALA A 164 3.41 -1.84 3.29
CA ALA A 164 2.03 -2.29 3.29
C ALA A 164 1.20 -1.75 2.10
N SER A 165 1.61 -0.62 1.51
CA SER A 165 0.82 0.08 0.49
C SER A 165 1.36 -0.11 -0.93
N ILE A 166 2.69 -0.04 -1.13
CA ILE A 166 3.30 0.06 -2.47
C ILE A 166 2.99 -1.18 -3.31
N HIS A 167 3.26 -2.37 -2.76
CA HIS A 167 3.07 -3.63 -3.48
C HIS A 167 1.60 -3.93 -3.72
N ASN A 168 0.75 -3.70 -2.71
CA ASN A 168 -0.69 -3.96 -2.82
C ASN A 168 -1.32 -3.10 -3.92
N THR A 169 -1.00 -1.80 -3.96
CA THR A 169 -1.51 -0.90 -5.01
C THR A 169 -0.97 -1.29 -6.39
N ALA A 170 0.33 -1.56 -6.53
CA ALA A 170 0.93 -1.94 -7.82
C ALA A 170 0.32 -3.23 -8.39
N VAL A 171 0.14 -4.26 -7.54
CA VAL A 171 -0.49 -5.53 -7.92
C VAL A 171 -1.97 -5.34 -8.25
N THR A 172 -2.68 -4.49 -7.51
CA THR A 172 -4.08 -4.19 -7.81
C THR A 172 -4.21 -3.52 -9.18
N VAL A 173 -3.40 -2.50 -9.45
CA VAL A 173 -3.43 -1.76 -10.73
C VAL A 173 -3.05 -2.65 -11.89
N ILE A 174 -2.01 -3.49 -11.78
CA ILE A 174 -1.62 -4.38 -12.89
C ILE A 174 -2.72 -5.39 -13.23
N ASN A 175 -3.40 -5.95 -12.22
CA ASN A 175 -4.51 -6.87 -12.43
C ASN A 175 -5.69 -6.17 -13.12
N ILE A 176 -6.04 -4.96 -12.71
CA ILE A 176 -7.08 -4.15 -13.36
C ILE A 176 -6.74 -3.90 -14.84
N LEU A 177 -5.47 -3.59 -15.14
CA LEU A 177 -5.03 -3.38 -16.52
C LEU A 177 -5.13 -4.67 -17.35
N PHE A 178 -4.79 -5.82 -16.79
CA PHE A 178 -4.94 -7.12 -17.45
C PHE A 178 -6.41 -7.51 -17.66
N ASP A 179 -7.27 -7.24 -16.68
CA ASP A 179 -8.71 -7.48 -16.79
C ASP A 179 -9.33 -6.61 -17.89
N LEU A 180 -8.94 -5.33 -17.97
CA LEU A 180 -9.35 -4.41 -19.04
C LEU A 180 -8.85 -4.85 -20.42
N ALA A 181 -7.58 -5.28 -20.51
CA ALA A 181 -7.01 -5.77 -21.76
C ALA A 181 -7.72 -7.04 -22.25
N SER A 182 -8.20 -7.88 -21.32
CA SER A 182 -8.95 -9.09 -21.63
C SER A 182 -10.43 -8.84 -21.95
N HIS A 183 -10.99 -7.69 -21.52
CA HIS A 183 -12.39 -7.32 -21.73
C HIS A 183 -12.53 -5.89 -22.29
N PRO A 184 -12.01 -5.63 -23.50
CA PRO A 184 -11.94 -4.29 -24.07
C PRO A 184 -13.32 -3.65 -24.29
N GLN A 185 -14.41 -4.44 -24.35
CA GLN A 185 -15.78 -3.95 -24.52
C GLN A 185 -16.24 -3.01 -23.39
N TYR A 186 -15.63 -3.07 -22.20
CA TYR A 186 -15.98 -2.18 -21.08
C TYR A 186 -15.23 -0.83 -21.12
N ILE A 187 -14.12 -0.74 -21.86
CA ILE A 187 -13.26 0.46 -21.89
C ILE A 187 -14.03 1.72 -22.35
N PRO A 188 -14.83 1.69 -23.44
CA PRO A 188 -15.52 2.91 -23.89
C PRO A 188 -16.49 3.47 -22.85
N ALA A 189 -17.25 2.59 -22.18
CA ALA A 189 -18.25 3.00 -21.19
C ALA A 189 -17.61 3.61 -19.93
N ILE A 190 -16.49 3.04 -19.47
CA ILE A 190 -15.74 3.53 -18.31
C ILE A 190 -15.06 4.87 -18.64
N ARG A 191 -14.47 4.98 -19.83
CA ARG A 191 -13.84 6.23 -20.30
C ARG A 191 -14.88 7.36 -20.40
N ALA A 192 -16.04 7.09 -20.99
CA ALA A 192 -17.11 8.07 -21.09
C ALA A 192 -17.60 8.57 -19.72
N GLU A 193 -17.72 7.68 -18.73
CA GLU A 193 -18.07 8.05 -17.35
C GLU A 193 -17.00 8.97 -16.72
N ILE A 194 -15.72 8.65 -16.89
CA ILE A 194 -14.62 9.49 -16.39
C ILE A 194 -14.64 10.86 -17.08
N GLU A 195 -14.80 10.91 -18.40
CA GLU A 195 -14.84 12.16 -19.18
C GLU A 195 -16.06 13.01 -18.87
N GLU A 196 -17.21 12.41 -18.55
CA GLU A 196 -18.39 13.13 -18.07
C GLU A 196 -18.13 13.81 -16.74
N VAL A 197 -17.56 13.08 -15.78
CA VAL A 197 -17.20 13.62 -14.47
C VAL A 197 -16.15 14.73 -14.59
N LEU A 198 -15.14 14.56 -15.45
CA LEU A 198 -14.09 15.57 -15.65
C LEU A 198 -14.61 16.84 -16.34
N ARG A 199 -15.62 16.73 -17.21
CA ARG A 199 -16.23 17.91 -17.88
C ARG A 199 -16.98 18.82 -16.91
N GLU A 200 -17.48 18.29 -15.79
CA GLU A 200 -18.13 19.09 -14.75
C GLU A 200 -17.13 19.89 -13.90
N GLU A 201 -15.85 19.50 -13.89
CA GLU A 201 -14.80 20.12 -13.09
C GLU A 201 -13.98 21.11 -13.95
N PRO A 202 -13.93 22.41 -13.61
CA PRO A 202 -13.31 23.44 -14.46
C PRO A 202 -11.79 23.25 -14.65
N ASP A 203 -11.14 22.56 -13.73
CA ASP A 203 -9.71 22.28 -13.73
C ASP A 203 -9.37 20.81 -14.03
N GLN A 204 -10.37 20.00 -14.40
CA GLN A 204 -10.22 18.54 -14.60
C GLN A 204 -9.65 17.81 -13.38
N ILE A 205 -9.83 18.34 -12.17
CA ILE A 205 -9.37 17.69 -10.94
C ILE A 205 -10.52 16.90 -10.31
N ILE A 206 -10.28 15.62 -10.04
CA ILE A 206 -11.25 14.76 -9.36
C ILE A 206 -11.27 15.13 -7.86
N ARG A 207 -12.43 15.52 -7.36
CA ARG A 207 -12.67 15.80 -5.94
C ARG A 207 -13.49 14.68 -5.31
N LYS A 208 -13.56 14.71 -3.97
CA LYS A 208 -14.25 13.67 -3.20
C LYS A 208 -15.73 13.57 -3.56
N ILE A 209 -16.35 14.69 -3.95
CA ILE A 209 -17.76 14.77 -4.35
C ILE A 209 -18.02 14.04 -5.68
N ASN A 210 -16.99 13.85 -6.51
CA ASN A 210 -17.10 13.18 -7.80
C ASN A 210 -17.03 11.66 -7.68
N LEU A 211 -16.38 11.11 -6.65
CA LEU A 211 -16.17 9.66 -6.52
C LEU A 211 -17.46 8.82 -6.61
N PRO A 212 -18.60 9.22 -6.01
CA PRO A 212 -19.85 8.45 -6.14
C PRO A 212 -20.44 8.42 -7.57
N LYS A 213 -19.96 9.29 -8.47
CA LYS A 213 -20.37 9.33 -9.88
C LYS A 213 -19.61 8.31 -10.74
N LEU A 214 -18.45 7.84 -10.29
CA LEU A 214 -17.58 6.89 -11.00
C LEU A 214 -18.00 5.43 -10.73
N ARG A 215 -19.26 5.09 -11.01
CA ARG A 215 -19.87 3.79 -10.65
C ARG A 215 -19.33 2.63 -11.48
N LYS A 216 -19.14 2.83 -12.79
CA LYS A 216 -18.59 1.83 -13.71
C LYS A 216 -17.13 1.56 -13.37
N LEU A 217 -16.36 2.60 -13.08
CA LEU A 217 -15.00 2.44 -12.58
C LEU A 217 -14.98 1.68 -11.26
N ASP A 218 -15.80 2.05 -10.27
CA ASP A 218 -15.87 1.34 -8.98
C ASP A 218 -16.27 -0.15 -9.16
N ASN A 219 -17.21 -0.46 -10.05
CA ASN A 219 -17.60 -1.83 -10.39
C ASN A 219 -16.43 -2.63 -10.98
N LEU A 220 -15.65 -2.05 -11.90
CA LEU A 220 -14.44 -2.69 -12.44
C LEU A 220 -13.43 -2.97 -11.32
N LEU A 221 -13.14 -1.97 -10.47
CA LEU A 221 -12.18 -2.12 -9.37
C LEU A 221 -12.59 -3.26 -8.42
N ARG A 222 -13.88 -3.32 -8.08
CA ARG A 222 -14.44 -4.38 -7.23
C ARG A 222 -14.36 -5.74 -7.88
N GLU A 223 -14.73 -5.88 -9.16
CA GLU A 223 -14.66 -7.17 -9.85
C GLU A 223 -13.23 -7.66 -9.99
N SER A 224 -12.30 -6.77 -10.35
CA SER A 224 -10.88 -7.12 -10.49
C SER A 224 -10.32 -7.64 -9.17
N GLN A 225 -10.62 -6.98 -8.05
CA GLN A 225 -10.21 -7.44 -6.72
C GLN A 225 -10.93 -8.73 -6.28
N ARG A 226 -12.19 -8.92 -6.70
CA ARG A 226 -12.94 -10.15 -6.46
C ARG A 226 -12.27 -11.33 -7.16
N MET A 227 -11.86 -11.16 -8.41
CA MET A 227 -11.23 -12.20 -9.22
C MET A 227 -9.76 -12.42 -8.86
N ASN A 228 -9.07 -11.36 -8.40
CA ASN A 228 -7.65 -11.37 -8.07
C ASN A 228 -7.43 -11.00 -6.59
N PRO A 229 -7.89 -11.82 -5.61
CA PRO A 229 -7.75 -11.49 -4.20
C PRO A 229 -6.28 -11.49 -3.77
N ALA A 230 -5.87 -10.49 -2.98
CA ALA A 230 -4.50 -10.34 -2.50
C ALA A 230 -4.03 -11.51 -1.61
N SER A 231 -4.95 -12.25 -1.00
CA SER A 231 -4.68 -13.46 -0.24
C SER A 231 -5.87 -14.42 -0.31
N LEU A 232 -5.57 -15.73 -0.34
CA LEU A 232 -6.59 -16.79 -0.29
C LEU A 232 -7.27 -16.87 1.08
N THR A 233 -6.55 -16.50 2.14
CA THR A 233 -7.05 -16.51 3.52
C THR A 233 -7.00 -15.11 4.13
N SER A 234 -8.01 -14.78 4.93
CA SER A 234 -8.15 -13.51 5.62
C SER A 234 -8.34 -13.76 7.12
N LEU A 235 -8.13 -12.71 7.93
CA LEU A 235 -8.43 -12.73 9.36
C LEU A 235 -7.76 -13.89 10.11
N GLN A 236 -6.47 -14.13 9.83
CA GLN A 236 -5.69 -15.14 10.53
C GLN A 236 -5.61 -14.82 12.03
N ARG A 237 -5.87 -15.80 12.90
CA ARG A 237 -5.85 -15.69 14.37
C ARG A 237 -5.22 -16.92 14.98
N LEU A 238 -4.49 -16.73 16.08
CA LEU A 238 -3.98 -17.83 16.90
C LEU A 238 -4.88 -17.99 18.13
N VAL A 239 -5.35 -19.21 18.40
CA VAL A 239 -6.13 -19.49 19.60
C VAL A 239 -5.24 -19.44 20.83
N VAL A 240 -5.37 -18.39 21.63
CA VAL A 240 -4.56 -18.18 22.85
C VAL A 240 -5.27 -18.62 24.13
N ALA A 241 -6.60 -18.78 24.10
CA ALA A 241 -7.40 -19.17 25.26
C ALA A 241 -6.97 -20.54 25.80
N LYS A 242 -6.77 -20.66 27.12
CA LYS A 242 -6.29 -21.90 27.77
C LYS A 242 -7.17 -23.10 27.49
N GLY A 243 -8.50 -22.93 27.48
CA GLY A 243 -9.47 -23.98 27.20
C GLY A 243 -9.85 -24.14 25.72
N GLY A 244 -9.17 -23.45 24.81
CA GLY A 244 -9.59 -23.38 23.41
C GLY A 244 -10.83 -22.50 23.20
N ILE A 245 -11.41 -22.57 21.99
CA ILE A 245 -12.65 -21.88 21.62
C ILE A 245 -13.72 -22.92 21.35
N LYS A 246 -14.81 -22.91 22.14
CA LYS A 246 -15.97 -23.77 21.92
C LYS A 246 -16.89 -23.15 20.87
N LEU A 247 -17.16 -23.88 19.80
CA LEU A 247 -18.06 -23.48 18.72
C LEU A 247 -19.51 -23.82 19.06
N SER A 248 -20.46 -23.11 18.44
CA SER A 248 -21.90 -23.42 18.55
C SER A 248 -22.24 -24.83 18.06
N THR A 249 -21.40 -25.42 17.19
CA THR A 249 -21.52 -26.81 16.70
C THR A 249 -21.08 -27.85 17.73
N GLY A 250 -20.64 -27.45 18.93
CA GLY A 250 -20.18 -28.35 19.98
C GLY A 250 -18.69 -28.70 19.93
N HIS A 251 -18.01 -28.44 18.80
CA HIS A 251 -16.57 -28.66 18.64
C HIS A 251 -15.76 -27.63 19.44
N THR A 252 -14.56 -28.02 19.88
CA THR A 252 -13.60 -27.13 20.55
C THR A 252 -12.34 -27.00 19.71
N ILE A 253 -11.97 -25.78 19.35
CA ILE A 253 -10.69 -25.48 18.70
C ILE A 253 -9.61 -25.35 19.78
N PRO A 254 -8.57 -26.19 19.79
CA PRO A 254 -7.55 -26.17 20.83
C PRO A 254 -6.68 -24.91 20.84
N ARG A 255 -6.09 -24.61 22.00
CA ARG A 255 -5.03 -23.60 22.13
C ARG A 255 -3.86 -23.91 21.19
N GLY A 256 -3.29 -22.87 20.59
CA GLY A 256 -2.16 -22.97 19.66
C GLY A 256 -2.57 -23.25 18.22
N THR A 257 -3.86 -23.45 17.95
CA THR A 257 -4.38 -23.61 16.58
C THR A 257 -4.40 -22.26 15.87
N SER A 258 -3.84 -22.20 14.66
CA SER A 258 -4.03 -21.06 13.75
C SER A 258 -5.32 -21.26 12.97
N ILE A 259 -6.21 -20.28 13.01
CA ILE A 259 -7.47 -20.25 12.27
C ILE A 259 -7.46 -19.08 11.31
N GLY A 260 -8.12 -19.22 10.16
CA GLY A 260 -8.31 -18.16 9.19
C GLY A 260 -9.56 -18.47 8.37
N PHE A 261 -10.13 -17.43 7.77
CA PHE A 261 -11.33 -17.57 6.94
C PHE A 261 -10.93 -17.42 5.49
N MET A 262 -11.50 -18.25 4.61
CA MET A 262 -11.31 -18.05 3.17
C MET A 262 -11.81 -16.65 2.79
N HIS A 263 -11.09 -15.97 1.91
CA HIS A 263 -11.36 -14.56 1.60
C HIS A 263 -12.83 -14.36 1.18
N PRO A 264 -13.67 -13.60 1.90
CA PRO A 264 -15.14 -13.66 1.77
C PRO A 264 -15.68 -13.25 0.40
N PHE A 265 -14.85 -12.56 -0.39
CA PHE A 265 -15.18 -12.15 -1.76
C PHE A 265 -14.52 -13.02 -2.84
N ALA A 266 -13.72 -14.02 -2.46
CA ALA A 266 -13.14 -14.90 -3.47
C ALA A 266 -14.23 -15.65 -4.25
N PRO A 267 -14.07 -15.85 -5.57
CA PRO A 267 -15.09 -16.41 -6.45
C PRO A 267 -15.62 -17.78 -6.00
N TRP A 268 -14.78 -18.54 -5.30
CA TRP A 268 -15.05 -19.90 -4.85
C TRP A 268 -15.60 -19.98 -3.40
N VAL A 269 -15.80 -18.84 -2.70
CA VAL A 269 -16.29 -18.80 -1.30
C VAL A 269 -17.82 -18.71 -1.20
N LYS A 270 -18.50 -18.19 -2.23
CA LYS A 270 -19.97 -18.12 -2.29
C LYS A 270 -20.50 -19.11 -3.32
N THR A 271 -21.66 -19.69 -3.03
CA THR A 271 -22.38 -20.59 -3.93
C THR A 271 -22.54 -19.92 -5.30
N PRO A 272 -22.07 -20.53 -6.41
CA PRO A 272 -22.06 -19.91 -7.75
C PRO A 272 -23.42 -19.42 -8.25
N SER A 273 -24.52 -19.91 -7.69
CA SER A 273 -25.88 -19.62 -8.15
C SER A 273 -26.37 -18.19 -7.92
N ASN A 274 -25.73 -17.41 -7.02
CA ASN A 274 -26.27 -16.12 -6.56
C ASN A 274 -25.31 -14.92 -6.76
N LEU A 275 -24.21 -15.08 -7.52
CA LEU A 275 -23.27 -13.98 -7.79
C LEU A 275 -23.35 -13.57 -9.26
N GLU A 276 -24.06 -12.48 -9.53
CA GLU A 276 -23.93 -11.78 -10.81
C GLU A 276 -22.60 -11.01 -10.84
N SER A 277 -21.91 -11.05 -11.98
CA SER A 277 -20.66 -10.30 -12.16
C SER A 277 -20.94 -8.80 -12.10
N HIS A 278 -20.12 -8.05 -11.36
CA HIS A 278 -20.22 -6.58 -11.35
C HIS A 278 -19.93 -5.96 -12.73
N LEU A 279 -19.28 -6.69 -13.64
CA LEU A 279 -19.06 -6.23 -15.02
C LEU A 279 -20.33 -6.26 -15.87
N ALA A 280 -21.32 -7.11 -15.53
CA ALA A 280 -22.63 -7.06 -16.19
C ALA A 280 -23.35 -5.72 -15.96
N LEU A 281 -23.08 -5.08 -14.82
CA LEU A 281 -23.64 -3.78 -14.44
C LEU A 281 -22.93 -2.60 -15.13
N VAL A 282 -21.80 -2.83 -15.83
CA VAL A 282 -21.06 -1.76 -16.53
C VAL A 282 -21.71 -1.38 -17.86
N GLN A 283 -22.50 -2.29 -18.45
CA GLN A 283 -23.21 -2.07 -19.72
C GLN A 283 -24.63 -1.48 -19.54
N GLY A 284 -25.14 -1.43 -18.31
CA GLY A 284 -26.45 -0.87 -17.96
C GLY A 284 -26.43 0.61 -17.61
#